data_AF-A0A3G1TJJ1-F1
#
_entry.id   AF-A0A3G1TJJ1-F1
#
_cell.length_a   1.000
_cell.length_b   1.000
_cell.length_c   1.000
_cell.angle_alpha   90.00
_cell.angle_beta   90.00
_cell.angle_gamma   90.00
#
_symmetry.space_group_name_H-M   'P 1'
#
loop_
_entity.id
_entity.type
_entity.pdbx_description
1 polymer ?
#
loop_
_entity_poly.entity_id
_entity_poly.type
_entity_poly.pdbx_seq_one_letter_code
_entity_poly.pdbx_strand_id
1 'polypeptide(L)'
;MFPIDNFAGTMELEFVGYEMKTPKYTVEEARAHDANYSAPIYVTFRLVNKETGELKTQEVFFGDFPLMTEMGTFINNGSERLIVSQLVRSPGSYFHLKVDKNGLESYGHTTIPNRGAWL
;
A
#
# COMPACT_ATOMS: atom_id res chain seq x y z
N MET A 1 6.37 -8.94 3.55
CA MET A 1 5.80 -8.50 4.84
C MET A 1 5.04 -9.64 5.47
N PHE A 2 4.29 -10.42 4.69
CA PHE A 2 3.93 -11.77 5.10
C PHE A 2 5.07 -12.75 4.81
N PRO A 3 5.19 -13.83 5.60
CA PRO A 3 4.41 -14.08 6.82
C PRO A 3 4.74 -13.10 7.97
N ILE A 4 3.81 -12.95 8.93
CA ILE A 4 4.02 -12.17 10.16
C ILE A 4 4.08 -13.13 11.34
N ASP A 5 5.25 -13.26 11.95
CA ASP A 5 5.44 -14.07 13.16
C ASP A 5 5.16 -13.27 14.44
N ASN A 6 4.72 -13.97 15.47
CA ASN A 6 4.75 -13.44 16.83
C ASN A 6 6.19 -13.46 17.40
N PHE A 7 6.44 -12.72 18.48
CA PHE A 7 7.77 -12.63 19.10
C PHE A 7 8.34 -14.00 19.54
N ALA A 8 7.47 -14.91 19.98
CA ALA A 8 7.87 -16.25 20.42
C ALA A 8 8.15 -17.24 19.27
N GLY A 9 7.82 -16.89 18.02
CA GLY A 9 7.94 -17.78 16.86
C GLY A 9 6.96 -18.96 16.85
N THR A 10 5.92 -18.92 17.69
CA THR A 10 4.93 -20.00 17.86
C THR A 10 3.69 -19.82 16.99
N MET A 11 3.43 -18.59 16.54
CA MET A 11 2.30 -18.27 15.68
C MET A 11 2.76 -17.51 14.45
N GLU A 12 2.18 -17.85 13.31
CA GLU A 12 2.46 -17.22 12.03
C GLU A 12 1.16 -16.83 11.34
N LEU A 13 1.04 -15.58 10.93
CA LEU A 13 -0.05 -15.09 10.11
C LEU A 13 0.39 -15.05 8.65
N GLU A 14 -0.32 -15.77 7.80
CA GLU A 14 -0.06 -15.88 6.37
C GLU A 14 -1.15 -15.15 5.57
N PHE A 15 -0.73 -14.53 4.47
CA PHE A 15 -1.65 -14.04 3.45
C PHE A 15 -1.94 -15.18 2.46
N VAL A 16 -3.22 -15.52 2.31
CA VAL A 16 -3.66 -16.57 1.39
C VAL A 16 -4.09 -15.97 0.05
N GLY A 17 -4.84 -14.88 0.10
CA GLY A 17 -5.39 -14.24 -1.09
C GLY A 17 -6.31 -13.09 -0.75
N TYR A 18 -6.86 -12.47 -1.80
CA TYR A 18 -7.85 -11.42 -1.68
C TYR A 18 -8.90 -11.58 -2.77
N GLU A 19 -10.09 -11.06 -2.51
CA GLU A 19 -11.18 -10.97 -3.46
C GLU A 19 -11.78 -9.57 -3.39
N MET A 20 -12.03 -8.96 -4.55
CA MET A 20 -12.80 -7.73 -4.65
C MET A 20 -14.23 -8.08 -5.08
N LYS A 21 -15.20 -7.65 -4.29
CA LYS A 21 -16.62 -7.81 -4.62
C LYS A 21 -17.06 -6.75 -5.64
N THR A 22 -18.29 -6.87 -6.12
CA THR A 22 -18.85 -5.89 -7.05
C THR A 22 -18.94 -4.50 -6.39
N PRO A 23 -18.71 -3.42 -7.15
CA PRO A 23 -18.89 -2.06 -6.67
C PRO A 23 -20.32 -1.83 -6.21
N LYS A 24 -20.51 -1.02 -5.17
CA LYS A 24 -21.84 -0.67 -4.68
C LYS A 24 -22.62 0.24 -5.65
N TYR A 25 -21.89 1.09 -6.37
CA TYR A 25 -22.43 2.08 -7.29
C TYR A 25 -21.77 1.94 -8.65
N THR A 26 -22.49 2.29 -9.72
CA THR A 26 -21.86 2.61 -11.01
C THR A 26 -21.11 3.95 -10.92
N VAL A 27 -20.36 4.29 -11.97
CA VAL A 27 -19.64 5.57 -12.03
C VAL A 27 -20.62 6.75 -11.99
N GLU A 28 -21.75 6.65 -12.68
CA GLU A 28 -22.81 7.67 -12.74
C GLU A 28 -23.50 7.84 -11.39
N GLU A 29 -23.84 6.73 -10.73
CA GLU A 29 -24.46 6.74 -9.40
C GLU A 29 -23.51 7.33 -8.36
N ALA A 30 -22.22 6.99 -8.41
CA ALA A 30 -21.22 7.54 -7.50
C ALA A 30 -21.13 9.07 -7.64
N ARG A 31 -21.16 9.60 -8.88
CA ARG A 31 -21.21 11.05 -9.14
C ARG A 31 -22.49 11.70 -8.62
N ALA A 32 -23.66 11.08 -8.85
CA ALA A 32 -24.95 11.66 -8.49
C ALA A 32 -25.22 11.65 -6.98
N HIS A 33 -24.60 10.74 -6.23
CA HIS A 33 -24.84 10.54 -4.80
C HIS A 33 -23.70 11.06 -3.91
N ASP A 34 -22.78 11.86 -4.44
CA ASP A 34 -21.58 12.33 -3.73
C ASP A 34 -20.80 11.18 -3.06
N ALA A 35 -20.78 10.01 -3.71
CA ALA A 35 -20.20 8.77 -3.19
C ALA A 35 -18.89 8.38 -3.89
N ASN A 36 -18.22 7.36 -3.38
CA ASN A 36 -17.02 6.79 -3.99
C ASN A 36 -17.39 5.68 -4.98
N TYR A 37 -16.72 5.67 -6.13
CA TYR A 37 -16.71 4.49 -7.00
C TYR A 37 -15.66 3.49 -6.48
N SER A 38 -16.11 2.52 -5.70
CA SER A 38 -15.25 1.57 -4.98
C SER A 38 -15.89 0.19 -4.84
N ALA A 39 -15.04 -0.83 -4.72
CA ALA A 39 -15.43 -2.21 -4.47
C ALA A 39 -14.96 -2.68 -3.07
N PRO A 40 -15.81 -3.39 -2.30
CA PRO A 40 -15.38 -4.03 -1.06
C PRO A 40 -14.27 -5.05 -1.34
N ILE A 41 -13.12 -4.91 -0.68
CA ILE A 41 -12.03 -5.89 -0.72
C ILE A 41 -12.05 -6.74 0.56
N TYR A 42 -12.00 -8.06 0.35
CA TYR A 42 -11.86 -9.05 1.40
C TYR A 42 -10.49 -9.71 1.27
N VAL A 43 -9.80 -9.88 2.39
CA VAL A 43 -8.50 -10.55 2.44
C VAL A 43 -8.60 -11.79 3.29
N THR A 44 -8.12 -12.90 2.74
CA THR A 44 -8.07 -14.19 3.42
C THR A 44 -6.71 -14.35 4.09
N PHE A 45 -6.75 -14.46 5.41
CA PHE A 45 -5.57 -14.77 6.21
C PHE A 45 -5.66 -16.18 6.77
N ARG A 46 -4.50 -16.80 6.99
CA ARG A 46 -4.36 -18.06 7.70
C ARG A 46 -3.44 -17.88 8.89
N LEU A 47 -3.96 -18.12 10.09
CA LEU A 47 -3.19 -18.19 11.31
C LEU A 47 -2.74 -19.64 11.53
N VAL A 48 -1.43 -19.84 11.58
CA VAL A 48 -0.77 -21.12 11.84
C VAL A 48 -0.26 -21.11 13.27
N ASN A 49 -0.76 -22.03 14.10
CA ASN A 49 -0.16 -22.31 15.40
C ASN A 49 0.86 -23.45 15.25
N LYS A 50 2.15 -23.12 15.34
CA LYS A 50 3.26 -24.06 15.15
C LYS A 50 3.40 -25.08 16.29
N GLU A 51 2.86 -24.77 17.48
CA GLU A 51 2.92 -25.68 18.64
C GLU A 51 1.85 -26.76 18.60
N THR A 52 0.63 -26.40 18.17
CA THR A 52 -0.51 -27.33 18.13
C THR A 52 -0.77 -27.91 16.74
N GLY A 53 -0.20 -27.30 15.68
CA GLY A 53 -0.52 -27.60 14.28
C GLY A 53 -1.88 -27.06 13.83
N GLU A 54 -2.58 -26.29 14.67
CA GLU A 54 -3.90 -25.74 14.34
C GLU A 54 -3.79 -24.67 13.24
N LEU A 55 -4.67 -24.75 12.24
CA LEU A 55 -4.78 -23.80 11.15
C LEU A 55 -6.16 -23.11 11.20
N LYS A 56 -6.17 -21.79 11.36
CA LYS A 56 -7.39 -20.98 11.30
C LYS A 56 -7.35 -20.09 10.08
N THR A 57 -8.23 -20.35 9.11
CA THR A 57 -8.38 -19.51 7.92
C THR A 57 -9.59 -18.62 8.10
N GLN A 58 -9.43 -17.33 7.88
CA GLN A 58 -10.50 -16.34 8.01
C GLN A 58 -10.45 -15.33 6.88
N GLU A 59 -11.61 -15.07 6.30
CA GLU A 59 -11.84 -13.95 5.40
C GLU A 59 -12.20 -12.70 6.23
N VAL A 60 -11.50 -11.59 5.97
CA VAL A 60 -11.67 -10.32 6.69
C VAL A 60 -12.02 -9.23 5.69
N PHE A 61 -13.06 -8.45 5.98
CA PHE A 61 -13.34 -7.22 5.25
C PHE A 61 -12.20 -6.21 5.50
N PHE A 62 -11.48 -5.87 4.44
CA PHE A 62 -10.27 -5.06 4.52
C PHE A 62 -10.53 -3.58 4.18
N GLY A 63 -11.69 -3.28 3.58
CA GLY A 63 -12.15 -1.93 3.29
C GLY A 63 -12.78 -1.81 1.90
N ASP A 64 -13.14 -0.59 1.53
CA ASP A 64 -13.57 -0.26 0.17
C ASP A 64 -12.37 0.22 -0.65
N PHE A 65 -12.09 -0.46 -1.76
CA PHE A 65 -10.98 -0.15 -2.65
C PHE A 65 -11.45 0.73 -3.81
N PRO A 66 -10.90 1.95 -3.99
CA PRO A 66 -11.26 2.81 -5.11
C PRO A 66 -10.93 2.16 -6.45
N LEU A 67 -11.88 2.21 -7.38
CA LEU A 67 -11.71 1.63 -8.71
C LEU A 67 -11.43 2.69 -9.76
N MET A 68 -10.59 2.32 -10.73
CA MET A 68 -10.31 3.14 -11.90
C MET A 68 -11.45 3.01 -12.91
N THR A 69 -11.87 4.14 -13.48
CA THR A 69 -12.82 4.17 -14.59
C THR A 69 -12.11 3.79 -15.91
N GLU A 70 -12.88 3.55 -16.98
CA GLU A 70 -12.33 3.32 -18.32
C GLU A 70 -11.50 4.51 -18.85
N MET A 71 -11.73 5.72 -18.32
CA MET A 71 -10.98 6.93 -18.66
C MET A 71 -9.69 7.11 -17.86
N GLY A 72 -9.35 6.19 -16.96
CA GLY A 72 -8.16 6.30 -16.11
C GLY A 72 -8.31 7.26 -14.92
N THR A 73 -9.55 7.60 -14.55
CA THR A 73 -9.89 8.50 -13.43
C THR A 73 -10.48 7.72 -12.26
N PHE A 74 -10.72 8.40 -11.14
CA PHE A 74 -11.37 7.87 -9.93
C PHE A 74 -12.49 8.81 -9.50
N ILE A 75 -13.60 8.27 -9.02
CA ILE A 75 -14.68 9.07 -8.40
C ILE A 75 -14.52 9.02 -6.88
N ASN A 76 -14.22 10.16 -6.27
CA ASN A 76 -14.06 10.31 -4.83
C ASN A 76 -15.00 11.41 -4.32
N ASN A 77 -15.95 11.02 -3.46
CA ASN A 77 -17.04 11.85 -2.94
C ASN A 77 -17.76 12.59 -4.08
N GLY A 78 -18.21 11.84 -5.10
CA GLY A 78 -18.87 12.35 -6.30
C GLY A 78 -17.98 13.06 -7.31
N SER A 79 -16.78 13.49 -6.90
CA SER A 79 -15.86 14.25 -7.73
C SER A 79 -14.91 13.35 -8.51
N GLU A 80 -14.76 13.63 -9.80
CA GLU A 80 -13.80 12.93 -10.64
C GLU A 80 -12.38 13.48 -10.46
N ARG A 81 -11.41 12.58 -10.26
CA ARG A 81 -10.01 12.90 -9.99
C ARG A 81 -9.09 12.05 -10.86
N LEU A 82 -8.02 12.66 -11.34
CA LEU A 82 -6.93 11.96 -12.02
C LEU A 82 -5.72 11.89 -11.10
N ILE A 83 -4.99 10.77 -11.16
CA ILE A 83 -3.73 10.61 -10.45
C ILE A 83 -2.58 10.96 -11.40
N VAL A 84 -1.73 11.90 -11.01
CA VAL A 84 -0.55 12.31 -11.79
C VAL A 84 0.66 11.51 -11.34
N SER A 85 1.37 10.90 -12.29
CA SER A 85 2.65 10.24 -12.03
C SER A 85 3.70 11.26 -11.59
N GLN A 86 4.44 10.93 -10.52
CA GLN A 86 5.54 11.76 -10.03
C GLN A 86 6.88 11.24 -10.55
N LEU A 87 7.78 12.14 -10.93
CA LEU A 87 9.19 11.81 -11.16
C LEU A 87 9.92 11.82 -9.81
N VAL A 88 10.44 10.66 -9.42
CA VAL A 88 11.23 10.48 -8.20
C VAL A 88 12.63 10.00 -8.54
N ARG A 89 13.59 10.22 -7.64
CA ARG A 89 14.96 9.73 -7.82
C ARG A 89 14.96 8.20 -7.83
N SER A 90 15.75 7.62 -8.74
CA SER A 90 15.94 6.18 -8.80
C SER A 90 16.63 5.66 -7.52
N PRO A 91 16.46 4.38 -7.18
CA PRO A 91 17.24 3.77 -6.12
C PRO A 91 18.74 3.84 -6.41
N GLY A 92 19.54 4.18 -5.40
CA GLY A 92 20.99 4.33 -5.55
C GLY A 92 21.64 5.11 -4.41
N SER A 93 22.97 5.16 -4.43
CA SER A 93 23.77 6.00 -3.54
C SER A 93 24.17 7.29 -4.25
N TYR A 94 23.74 8.43 -3.72
CA TYR A 94 23.98 9.76 -4.28
C TYR A 94 24.99 10.51 -3.41
N PHE A 95 26.20 10.70 -3.90
CA PHE A 95 27.24 11.48 -3.22
C PHE A 95 27.07 12.96 -3.49
N HIS A 96 27.31 13.78 -2.48
CA HIS A 96 27.25 15.23 -2.60
C HIS A 96 28.34 15.90 -1.76
N LEU A 97 28.85 17.03 -2.27
CA LEU A 97 29.70 17.94 -1.54
C LEU A 97 28.82 18.99 -0.86
N LYS A 98 29.10 19.30 0.39
CA LYS A 98 28.46 20.38 1.13
C LYS A 98 29.53 21.27 1.72
N VAL A 99 29.54 22.53 1.30
CA VAL A 99 30.39 23.58 1.88
C VAL A 99 29.58 24.28 2.96
N ASP A 100 30.11 24.34 4.17
CA ASP A 100 29.45 25.06 5.26
C ASP A 100 29.64 26.59 5.15
N LYS A 101 29.04 27.34 6.07
CA LYS A 101 29.13 28.81 6.07
C LYS A 101 30.55 29.35 6.37
N ASN A 102 31.43 28.51 6.92
CA ASN A 102 32.81 28.84 7.26
C ASN A 102 33.78 28.46 6.13
N GLY A 103 33.27 27.91 5.02
CA GLY A 103 34.07 27.47 3.88
C GLY A 103 34.65 26.06 4.03
N LEU A 104 34.25 25.31 5.05
CA LEU A 104 34.71 23.93 5.24
C LEU A 104 33.93 22.98 4.35
N GLU A 105 34.65 22.20 3.56
CA GLU A 105 34.08 21.16 2.70
C GLU A 105 33.79 19.88 3.47
N SER A 106 32.61 19.32 3.25
CA SER A 106 32.20 18.01 3.77
C SER A 106 31.62 17.15 2.64
N TYR A 107 31.91 15.86 2.67
CA TYR A 107 31.38 14.89 1.71
C TYR A 107 30.32 14.05 2.40
N GLY A 108 29.15 13.97 1.79
CA GLY A 108 28.03 13.17 2.26
C GLY A 108 27.51 12.26 1.16
N HIS A 109 26.67 11.30 1.55
CA HIS A 109 25.89 10.53 0.59
C HIS A 109 24.47 10.34 1.11
N THR A 110 23.55 10.03 0.20
CA THR A 110 22.17 9.63 0.51
C THR A 110 21.89 8.34 -0.20
N THR A 111 21.51 7.30 0.55
CA THR A 111 21.14 6.01 0.00
C THR A 111 19.62 5.93 -0.12
N ILE A 112 19.14 5.88 -1.36
CA ILE A 112 17.72 5.76 -1.68
C ILE A 112 17.45 4.27 -2.02
N PRO A 113 16.74 3.52 -1.17
CA PRO A 113 16.34 2.15 -1.50
C PRO A 113 15.14 2.13 -2.44
N ASN A 114 14.93 1.01 -3.14
CA ASN A 114 13.74 0.79 -3.96
C ASN A 114 12.45 0.69 -3.13
N ARG A 115 12.57 0.23 -1.88
CA ARG A 115 11.49 0.17 -0.89
C ARG A 115 12.10 0.18 0.49
N GLY A 116 11.62 1.05 1.39
CA GLY A 116 12.08 1.13 2.78
C GLY A 116 12.56 2.51 3.20
N ALA A 117 13.11 2.58 4.42
CA ALA A 117 13.60 3.82 5.01
C ALA A 117 14.90 4.30 4.32
N TRP A 118 15.05 5.62 4.20
CA TRP A 118 16.27 6.22 3.66
C TRP A 118 17.39 6.17 4.70
N LEU A 119 18.63 6.06 4.22
CA LEU A 119 19.83 6.02 5.05
C LEU A 119 20.87 7.05 4.57
#